data_AF-N6TR96-F1
#
_entry.id   AF-N6TR96-F1
#
_cell.length_a   1.000
_cell.length_b   1.000
_cell.length_c   1.000
_cell.angle_alpha   90.00
_cell.angle_beta   90.00
_cell.angle_gamma   90.00
#
_symmetry.space_group_name_H-M   'P 1'
#
loop_
_entity.id
_entity.type
_entity.pdbx_description
1 polymer ?
#
loop_
_entity_poly.entity_id
_entity_poly.type
_entity_poly.pdbx_seq_one_letter_code
_entity_poly.pdbx_strand_id
1 'polypeptide(L)'
;MNDSMDESFLSVKLSKSIAPEDSLATVLGVNILDCRKPFLPYSEFYNEPLSDMVEMDRDFANFKSELGKFSFMNYPFILTPATKTMGLYFDNRIRMYSERRISILQAVTGHPSNPYLRVKVRRDNIIDDALVELEIISMENPNDLKKQLVVEFEGEQGIDEGGVSKEFFQLVIEEIFNPDYAMFTMQNESQTVWFNPTSFESTAQFTLIGIVLGLAIYNNIILAVNFPMVLYRKLMGRKGSFEDLVDWNPILYSSLKQMLEFEDADLEEVFMQTFRISYQDVFGTIINYDLKDKGDKIPVTQENKY
;
A
#
# COMPACT_ATOMS: atom_id res chain seq x y z
N MET A 1 -7.83 31.84 3.41
CA MET A 1 -8.69 30.95 4.19
C MET A 1 -7.97 29.62 4.23
N ASN A 2 -7.45 29.28 5.41
CA ASN A 2 -6.60 28.10 5.61
C ASN A 2 -7.43 26.84 5.37
N ASP A 3 -6.99 26.05 4.40
CA ASP A 3 -7.50 24.72 4.13
C ASP A 3 -6.75 23.75 5.06
N SER A 4 -7.15 23.73 6.33
CA SER A 4 -6.73 22.70 7.28
C SER A 4 -7.57 21.46 6.99
N MET A 5 -7.15 20.68 6.00
CA MET A 5 -7.65 19.32 5.79
C MET A 5 -7.48 18.53 7.09
N ASP A 6 -8.59 17.94 7.49
CA ASP A 6 -8.83 17.21 8.72
C ASP A 6 -7.78 16.10 8.94
N GLU A 7 -6.74 16.39 9.75
CA GLU A 7 -5.75 15.39 10.22
C GLU A 7 -6.41 14.24 11.03
N SER A 8 -7.71 14.34 11.32
CA SER A 8 -8.48 13.32 12.02
C SER A 8 -8.66 12.03 11.23
N PHE A 9 -8.62 12.04 9.89
CA PHE A 9 -8.76 10.83 9.07
C PHE A 9 -7.52 9.91 9.09
N LEU A 10 -6.33 10.46 9.34
CA LEU A 10 -5.10 9.68 9.54
C LEU A 10 -5.00 9.09 10.95
N SER A 11 -5.90 9.49 11.86
CA SER A 11 -5.87 9.10 13.28
C SER A 11 -6.68 7.85 13.62
N VAL A 12 -7.13 7.09 12.61
CA VAL A 12 -7.84 5.80 12.83
C VAL A 12 -6.87 4.78 13.45
N LYS A 13 -6.79 4.84 14.78
CA LYS A 13 -6.34 3.82 15.73
C LYS A 13 -5.56 2.67 15.10
N LEU A 14 -4.28 2.93 14.82
CA LEU A 14 -3.20 1.94 14.88
C LEU A 14 -3.03 1.47 16.34
N SER A 15 -4.09 0.95 16.96
CA SER A 15 -4.06 0.49 18.34
C SER A 15 -3.75 -1.01 18.37
N LYS A 16 -2.54 -1.30 18.87
CA LYS A 16 -1.99 -2.59 19.30
C LYS A 16 -1.57 -3.59 18.20
N SER A 17 -0.45 -3.25 17.58
CA SER A 17 0.64 -4.20 17.31
C SER A 17 1.95 -3.41 17.38
N ILE A 18 2.28 -2.88 18.56
CA ILE A 18 3.63 -2.36 18.79
C ILE A 18 4.50 -3.62 18.84
N ALA A 19 5.14 -3.96 17.72
CA ALA A 19 6.34 -4.78 17.77
C ALA A 19 7.21 -4.15 18.89
N PRO A 20 7.70 -4.95 19.86
CA PRO A 20 8.40 -4.41 21.01
C PRO A 20 9.46 -3.41 20.55
N GLU A 21 9.41 -2.18 21.08
CA GLU A 21 10.37 -1.14 20.72
C GLU A 21 11.78 -1.65 21.00
N ASP A 22 12.60 -1.72 19.96
CA ASP A 22 14.00 -2.08 20.09
C ASP A 22 14.73 -0.91 20.77
N SER A 23 15.06 -1.11 22.04
CA SER A 23 15.72 -0.10 22.86
C SER A 23 17.06 0.36 22.27
N LEU A 24 17.77 -0.52 21.55
CA LEU A 24 19.00 -0.17 20.86
C LEU A 24 18.72 0.70 19.64
N ALA A 25 17.69 0.37 18.87
CA ALA A 25 17.25 1.17 17.73
C ALA A 25 16.85 2.59 18.16
N THR A 26 16.12 2.72 19.27
CA THR A 26 15.74 4.02 19.84
C THR A 26 16.97 4.83 20.28
N VAL A 27 17.91 4.21 20.99
CA VAL A 27 19.15 4.89 21.44
C VAL A 27 20.01 5.35 20.26
N LEU A 28 20.09 4.55 19.20
CA LEU A 28 20.86 4.87 18.00
C LEU A 28 20.11 5.79 17.03
N GLY A 29 18.82 6.04 17.23
CA GLY A 29 17.97 6.79 16.31
C GLY A 29 17.82 6.10 14.94
N VAL A 30 17.98 4.78 14.88
CA VAL A 30 17.94 3.99 13.64
C VAL A 30 16.57 3.35 13.50
N ASN A 31 15.99 3.36 12.31
CA ASN A 31 14.81 2.58 12.02
C ASN A 31 15.11 1.44 11.04
N ILE A 32 14.48 0.28 11.26
CA ILE A 32 14.64 -0.87 10.36
C ILE A 32 14.21 -0.55 8.91
N LEU A 33 13.27 0.37 8.72
CA LEU A 33 12.80 0.82 7.40
C LEU A 33 13.80 1.73 6.66
N ASP A 34 14.89 2.12 7.33
CA ASP A 34 16.01 2.85 6.72
C ASP A 34 17.02 1.86 6.10
N CYS A 35 16.98 0.59 6.49
CA CYS A 35 17.81 -0.45 5.90
C CYS A 35 17.31 -0.83 4.50
N ARG A 36 18.03 -0.41 3.47
CA ARG A 36 17.74 -0.77 2.06
C ARG A 36 18.38 -2.06 1.64
N LYS A 37 19.66 -2.18 1.99
CA LYS A 37 20.48 -3.33 1.66
C LYS A 37 20.93 -3.96 2.98
N PRO A 38 20.24 -5.00 3.46
CA PRO A 38 20.64 -5.65 4.69
C PRO A 38 22.02 -6.30 4.48
N PHE A 39 22.86 -6.24 5.52
CA PHE A 39 24.20 -6.83 5.47
C PHE A 39 24.13 -8.36 5.33
N LEU A 40 23.15 -8.99 5.99
CA LEU A 40 22.79 -10.38 5.82
C LEU A 40 21.43 -10.48 5.13
N PRO A 41 21.25 -11.32 4.10
CA PRO A 41 19.93 -11.58 3.52
C PRO A 41 18.95 -12.08 4.58
N TYR A 42 17.69 -11.65 4.50
CA TYR A 42 16.65 -12.12 5.44
C TYR A 42 16.46 -13.64 5.42
N SER A 43 16.75 -14.29 4.28
CA SER A 43 16.66 -15.74 4.12
C SER A 43 17.61 -16.52 5.02
N GLU A 44 18.74 -15.92 5.44
CA GLU A 44 19.69 -16.55 6.37
C GLU A 44 19.08 -16.77 7.77
N PHE A 45 18.02 -16.02 8.10
CA PHE A 45 17.33 -16.17 9.38
C PHE A 45 16.22 -17.22 9.33
N TYR A 46 15.81 -17.68 8.14
CA TYR A 46 14.68 -18.59 8.00
C TYR A 46 15.03 -19.98 8.51
N ASN A 47 14.18 -20.49 9.40
CA ASN A 47 14.24 -21.86 9.88
C ASN A 47 13.19 -22.68 9.12
N GLU A 48 13.61 -23.29 8.00
CA GLU A 48 12.75 -24.11 7.14
C GLU A 48 12.13 -25.30 7.90
N PRO A 49 12.91 -26.14 8.63
CA PRO A 49 12.31 -27.26 9.39
C PRO A 49 11.27 -26.83 10.42
N LEU A 50 11.50 -25.69 11.08
CA LEU A 50 10.51 -25.10 11.98
C LEU A 50 9.26 -24.67 11.20
N SER A 51 9.44 -23.96 10.09
CA SER A 51 8.34 -23.41 9.28
C SER A 51 7.43 -24.50 8.71
N ASP A 52 7.98 -25.67 8.40
CA ASP A 52 7.24 -26.86 7.95
C ASP A 52 6.45 -27.54 9.08
N MET A 53 6.90 -27.43 10.32
CA MET A 53 6.30 -28.10 11.48
C MET A 53 5.34 -27.23 12.28
N VAL A 54 5.40 -25.90 12.15
CA VAL A 54 4.55 -24.98 12.92
C VAL A 54 3.10 -25.08 12.45
N GLU A 55 2.22 -25.49 13.37
CA GLU A 55 0.77 -25.42 13.21
C GLU A 55 0.31 -23.97 13.41
N MET A 56 0.20 -23.21 12.30
CA MET A 56 -0.06 -21.77 12.34
C MET A 56 -1.40 -21.37 12.98
N ASP A 57 -2.41 -22.23 12.91
CA ASP A 57 -3.70 -22.02 13.59
C ASP A 57 -3.53 -22.00 15.12
N ARG A 58 -2.75 -22.95 15.66
CA ARG A 58 -2.45 -23.04 17.10
C ARG A 58 -1.47 -21.97 17.54
N ASP A 59 -0.43 -21.72 16.76
CA ASP A 59 0.57 -20.69 17.07
C ASP A 59 -0.08 -19.30 17.11
N PHE A 60 -0.96 -19.01 16.15
CA PHE A 60 -1.73 -17.76 16.13
C PHE A 60 -2.70 -17.64 17.32
N ALA A 61 -3.38 -18.73 17.71
CA ALA A 61 -4.23 -18.73 18.90
C ALA A 61 -3.42 -18.45 20.18
N ASN A 62 -2.18 -18.96 20.27
CA ASN A 62 -1.26 -18.64 21.36
C ASN A 62 -0.81 -17.18 21.30
N PHE A 63 -0.49 -16.64 20.12
CA PHE A 63 -0.12 -15.24 19.90
C PHE A 63 -1.18 -14.26 20.41
N LYS A 64 -2.46 -14.55 20.14
CA LYS A 64 -3.59 -13.71 20.60
C LYS A 64 -4.01 -13.98 22.05
N SER A 65 -3.44 -14.98 22.71
CA SER A 65 -3.83 -15.35 24.07
C SER A 65 -3.32 -14.34 25.09
N GLU A 66 -4.21 -13.84 25.96
CA GLU A 66 -3.85 -12.97 27.08
C GLU A 66 -3.04 -13.71 28.17
N LEU A 67 -2.97 -15.04 28.11
CA LEU A 67 -2.24 -15.89 29.07
C LEU A 67 -0.72 -15.90 28.84
N GLY A 68 -0.21 -15.14 27.86
CA GLY A 68 1.23 -15.02 27.60
C GLY A 68 1.88 -16.33 27.10
N LYS A 69 1.13 -17.13 26.33
CA LYS A 69 1.68 -18.36 25.73
C LYS A 69 2.74 -18.04 24.69
N PHE A 70 3.74 -18.91 24.58
CA PHE A 70 4.75 -18.80 23.55
C PHE A 70 4.12 -18.92 22.15
N SER A 71 4.61 -18.10 21.22
CA SER A 71 4.26 -18.17 19.81
C SER A 71 5.43 -17.70 18.95
N PHE A 72 5.66 -18.39 17.85
CA PHE A 72 6.67 -18.03 16.86
C PHE A 72 6.30 -16.77 16.07
N MET A 73 5.03 -16.36 16.03
CA MET A 73 4.59 -15.07 15.49
C MET A 73 5.21 -13.86 16.22
N ASN A 74 5.69 -14.02 17.45
CA ASN A 74 6.47 -12.98 18.15
C ASN A 74 7.90 -12.83 17.60
N TYR A 75 8.38 -13.81 16.83
CA TYR A 75 9.72 -13.86 16.24
C TYR A 75 9.63 -14.10 14.73
N PRO A 76 8.88 -13.27 13.98
CA PRO A 76 8.54 -13.57 12.59
C PRO A 76 9.78 -13.67 11.69
N PHE A 77 10.91 -13.08 12.05
CA PHE A 77 12.14 -13.14 11.25
C PHE A 77 12.66 -14.57 11.01
N ILE A 78 12.31 -15.54 11.86
CA ILE A 78 12.70 -16.95 11.66
C ILE A 78 11.76 -17.75 10.76
N LEU A 79 10.58 -17.20 10.47
CA LEU A 79 9.55 -17.87 9.67
C LEU A 79 9.73 -17.53 8.19
N THR A 80 9.48 -18.51 7.33
CA THR A 80 9.47 -18.29 5.88
C THR A 80 8.31 -17.37 5.47
N PRO A 81 8.40 -16.73 4.29
CA PRO A 81 7.29 -15.95 3.74
C PRO A 81 5.99 -16.75 3.62
N ALA A 82 6.06 -18.02 3.23
CA ALA A 82 4.88 -18.88 3.10
C ALA A 82 4.16 -19.07 4.45
N THR A 83 4.90 -19.36 5.51
CA THR A 83 4.36 -19.54 6.86
C THR A 83 3.78 -18.23 7.41
N LYS A 84 4.43 -17.08 7.13
CA LYS A 84 3.90 -15.75 7.48
C LYS A 84 2.57 -15.45 6.79
N THR A 85 2.47 -15.74 5.49
CA THR A 85 1.23 -15.59 4.73
C THR A 85 0.11 -16.45 5.32
N MET A 86 0.43 -17.68 5.75
CA MET A 86 -0.54 -18.54 6.43
C MET A 86 -0.99 -17.96 7.78
N GLY A 87 -0.08 -17.36 8.55
CA GLY A 87 -0.43 -16.63 9.79
C GLY A 87 -1.37 -15.46 9.54
N LEU A 88 -1.10 -14.64 8.52
CA LEU A 88 -1.98 -13.53 8.11
C LEU A 88 -3.35 -14.04 7.68
N TYR A 89 -3.40 -15.13 6.91
CA TYR A 89 -4.64 -15.78 6.50
C TYR A 89 -5.50 -16.19 7.71
N PHE A 90 -4.89 -16.79 8.74
CA PHE A 90 -5.61 -17.16 9.96
C PHE A 90 -6.09 -15.94 10.76
N ASP A 91 -5.29 -14.88 10.89
CA ASP A 91 -5.73 -13.62 11.54
C ASP A 91 -6.99 -13.08 10.85
N ASN A 92 -6.95 -12.98 9.53
CA ASN A 92 -8.06 -12.45 8.73
C ASN A 92 -9.30 -13.35 8.87
N ARG A 93 -9.15 -14.68 8.75
CA ARG A 93 -10.25 -15.63 8.91
C ARG A 93 -10.92 -15.53 10.28
N ILE A 94 -10.13 -15.49 11.35
CA ILE A 94 -10.65 -15.40 12.73
C ILE A 94 -11.43 -14.10 12.92
N ARG A 95 -10.90 -12.97 12.42
CA ARG A 95 -11.60 -11.68 12.47
C ARG A 95 -12.91 -11.71 11.67
N MET A 96 -12.90 -12.23 10.44
CA MET A 96 -14.13 -12.39 9.63
C MET A 96 -15.18 -13.26 10.34
N TYR A 97 -14.77 -14.35 11.00
CA TYR A 97 -15.68 -15.19 11.77
C TYR A 97 -16.24 -14.47 12.99
N SER A 98 -15.43 -13.63 13.64
CA SER A 98 -15.85 -12.78 14.76
C SER A 98 -16.92 -11.79 14.30
N GLU A 99 -16.66 -11.02 13.24
CA GLU A 99 -17.62 -10.07 12.68
C GLU A 99 -18.92 -10.76 12.24
N ARG A 100 -18.81 -11.92 11.56
CA ARG A 100 -19.98 -12.71 11.18
C ARG A 100 -20.83 -13.14 12.38
N ARG A 101 -20.20 -13.56 13.49
CA ARG A 101 -20.92 -13.92 14.72
C ARG A 101 -21.63 -12.72 15.34
N ILE A 102 -20.96 -11.56 15.36
CA ILE A 102 -21.54 -10.30 15.87
C ILE A 102 -22.75 -9.91 15.03
N SER A 103 -22.65 -9.94 13.69
CA SER A 103 -23.79 -9.65 12.80
C SER A 103 -24.97 -10.59 13.01
N ILE A 104 -24.72 -11.89 13.18
CA ILE A 104 -25.80 -12.86 13.48
C ILE A 104 -26.46 -12.54 14.82
N LEU A 105 -25.68 -12.20 15.85
CA LEU A 105 -26.22 -11.83 17.16
C LEU A 105 -27.07 -10.55 17.07
N GLN A 106 -26.61 -9.54 16.34
CA GLN A 106 -27.35 -8.30 16.08
C GLN A 106 -28.67 -8.56 15.35
N ALA A 107 -28.66 -9.44 14.35
CA ALA A 107 -29.87 -9.83 13.62
C ALA A 107 -30.90 -10.49 14.55
N VAL A 108 -30.45 -11.34 15.49
CA VAL A 108 -31.32 -11.95 16.51
C VAL A 108 -31.89 -10.90 17.47
N THR A 109 -31.16 -9.82 17.77
CA THR A 109 -31.67 -8.71 18.61
C THR A 109 -32.48 -7.67 17.84
N GLY A 110 -32.86 -7.95 16.59
CA GLY A 110 -33.72 -7.09 15.77
C GLY A 110 -33.00 -5.98 15.00
N HIS A 111 -31.66 -5.99 14.99
CA HIS A 111 -30.85 -5.06 14.19
C HIS A 111 -30.39 -5.78 12.92
N PRO A 112 -30.93 -5.46 11.74
CA PRO A 112 -30.51 -6.11 10.50
C PRO A 112 -29.04 -5.80 10.23
N SER A 113 -28.19 -6.82 10.26
CA SER A 113 -26.75 -6.71 10.00
C SER A 113 -26.34 -7.84 9.08
N ASN A 114 -25.75 -7.50 7.93
CA ASN A 114 -25.29 -8.50 6.97
C ASN A 114 -24.01 -9.17 7.48
N PRO A 115 -23.93 -10.51 7.56
CA PRO A 115 -22.71 -11.22 7.97
C PRO A 115 -21.52 -11.09 7.00
N TYR A 116 -21.76 -10.59 5.79
CA TYR A 116 -20.76 -10.43 4.73
C TYR A 116 -20.63 -8.98 4.31
N LEU A 117 -19.45 -8.64 3.79
CA LEU A 117 -19.25 -7.42 3.00
C LEU A 117 -19.76 -7.71 1.60
N ARG A 118 -21.01 -7.33 1.31
CA ARG A 118 -21.60 -7.55 -0.01
C ARG A 118 -21.33 -6.34 -0.89
N VAL A 119 -20.71 -6.56 -2.05
CA VAL A 119 -20.46 -5.53 -3.06
C VAL A 119 -21.20 -5.94 -4.33
N LYS A 120 -22.24 -5.19 -4.69
CA LYS A 120 -23.03 -5.44 -5.89
C LYS A 120 -22.64 -4.44 -6.98
N VAL A 121 -22.21 -4.93 -8.13
CA VAL A 121 -21.64 -4.09 -9.20
C VAL A 121 -22.13 -4.52 -10.58
N ARG A 122 -22.18 -3.59 -11.52
CA ARG A 122 -22.38 -3.88 -12.95
C ARG A 122 -21.02 -3.99 -13.64
N ARG A 123 -20.89 -4.94 -14.57
CA ARG A 123 -19.64 -5.14 -15.32
C ARG A 123 -19.18 -3.87 -16.04
N ASP A 124 -20.12 -3.16 -16.65
CA ASP A 124 -19.84 -1.96 -17.44
C ASP A 124 -19.55 -0.70 -16.59
N ASN A 125 -19.73 -0.76 -15.26
CA ASN A 125 -19.53 0.38 -14.36
C ASN A 125 -18.89 -0.07 -13.03
N ILE A 126 -17.91 -0.99 -13.10
CA ILE A 126 -17.40 -1.68 -11.91
C ILE A 126 -16.73 -0.72 -10.92
N ILE A 127 -16.01 0.29 -11.40
CA ILE A 127 -15.31 1.26 -10.56
C ILE A 127 -16.29 2.19 -9.85
N ASP A 128 -17.23 2.77 -10.60
CA ASP A 128 -18.24 3.70 -10.07
C ASP A 128 -19.17 3.01 -9.07
N ASP A 129 -19.66 1.80 -9.39
CA ASP A 129 -20.53 1.05 -8.50
C ASP A 129 -19.76 0.61 -7.23
N ALA A 130 -18.51 0.16 -7.36
CA ALA A 130 -17.69 -0.22 -6.22
C ALA A 130 -17.35 0.97 -5.32
N LEU A 131 -17.08 2.15 -5.90
CA LEU A 131 -16.87 3.40 -5.17
C LEU A 131 -18.07 3.71 -4.29
N VAL A 132 -19.27 3.75 -4.88
CA VAL A 132 -20.50 4.09 -4.17
C VAL A 132 -20.77 3.08 -3.05
N GLU A 133 -20.71 1.78 -3.35
CA GLU A 133 -20.96 0.73 -2.35
C GLU A 133 -19.95 0.78 -1.19
N LEU A 134 -18.65 0.86 -1.49
CA LEU A 134 -17.62 0.86 -0.46
C LEU A 134 -17.57 2.17 0.34
N GLU A 135 -17.92 3.30 -0.27
CA GLU A 135 -18.05 4.59 0.42
C GLU A 135 -19.21 4.55 1.41
N ILE A 136 -20.40 4.10 0.99
CA ILE A 136 -21.57 3.96 1.86
C ILE A 136 -21.24 3.06 3.07
N ILE A 137 -20.64 1.89 2.82
CA ILE A 137 -20.27 0.95 3.87
C ILE A 137 -19.25 1.56 4.84
N SER A 138 -18.25 2.28 4.31
CA SER A 138 -17.24 2.95 5.11
C SER A 138 -17.83 4.08 5.98
N MET A 139 -18.83 4.80 5.48
CA MET A 139 -19.50 5.88 6.22
C MET A 139 -20.44 5.34 7.31
N GLU A 140 -21.18 4.26 7.04
CA GLU A 140 -22.14 3.69 7.98
C GLU A 140 -21.46 2.90 9.10
N ASN A 141 -20.57 1.97 8.74
CA ASN A 141 -19.80 1.18 9.71
C ASN A 141 -18.48 0.68 9.09
N PRO A 142 -17.34 1.36 9.34
CA PRO A 142 -16.04 0.95 8.82
C PRO A 142 -15.61 -0.49 9.20
N ASN A 143 -16.16 -1.07 10.27
CA ASN A 143 -15.83 -2.45 10.63
C ASN A 143 -16.41 -3.47 9.65
N ASP A 144 -17.41 -3.10 8.85
CA ASP A 144 -17.98 -3.98 7.83
C ASP A 144 -16.97 -4.32 6.72
N LEU A 145 -15.97 -3.46 6.48
CA LEU A 145 -14.84 -3.75 5.59
C LEU A 145 -13.99 -4.95 6.07
N LYS A 146 -14.13 -5.37 7.33
CA LYS A 146 -13.46 -6.55 7.92
C LYS A 146 -14.34 -7.80 7.87
N LYS A 147 -15.52 -7.73 7.27
CA LYS A 147 -16.33 -8.93 6.97
C LYS A 147 -15.75 -9.65 5.76
N GLN A 148 -16.13 -10.92 5.60
CA GLN A 148 -15.76 -11.67 4.40
C GLN A 148 -16.45 -11.04 3.18
N LEU A 149 -15.68 -10.77 2.11
CA LEU A 149 -16.18 -10.20 0.87
C LEU A 149 -17.04 -11.23 0.12
N VAL A 150 -18.15 -10.75 -0.44
CA VAL A 150 -19.03 -11.46 -1.38
C VAL A 150 -19.36 -10.48 -2.51
N VAL A 151 -18.92 -10.80 -3.72
CA VAL A 151 -19.21 -9.96 -4.89
C VAL A 151 -20.39 -10.51 -5.67
N GLU A 152 -21.25 -9.61 -6.16
CA GLU A 152 -22.38 -9.95 -7.01
C GLU A 152 -22.43 -9.06 -8.26
N PHE A 153 -22.35 -9.68 -9.43
CA PHE A 153 -22.62 -8.97 -10.68
C PHE A 153 -24.12 -8.85 -10.91
N GLU A 154 -24.59 -7.63 -11.19
CA GLU A 154 -26.00 -7.39 -11.43
C GLU A 154 -26.52 -8.20 -12.61
N GLY A 155 -27.64 -8.92 -12.40
CA GLY A 155 -28.27 -9.75 -13.42
C GLY A 155 -27.66 -11.15 -13.57
N GLU A 156 -26.60 -11.48 -12.81
CA GLU A 156 -25.94 -12.79 -12.85
C GLU A 156 -26.35 -13.65 -11.65
N GLN A 157 -26.70 -14.91 -11.93
CA GLN A 157 -26.94 -15.90 -10.88
C GLN A 157 -25.62 -16.61 -10.57
N GLY A 158 -25.08 -16.36 -9.39
CA GLY A 158 -23.88 -17.04 -8.90
C GLY A 158 -23.76 -16.93 -7.39
N ILE A 159 -23.28 -17.99 -6.74
CA ILE A 159 -22.84 -17.94 -5.35
C ILE A 159 -21.33 -17.75 -5.39
N ASP A 160 -20.84 -16.67 -4.78
CA ASP A 160 -19.41 -16.41 -4.71
C ASP A 160 -18.72 -17.38 -3.74
N GLU A 161 -18.09 -18.42 -4.29
CA GLU A 161 -17.17 -19.30 -3.56
C GLU A 161 -15.70 -18.83 -3.67
N GLY A 162 -15.49 -17.58 -4.12
CA GLY A 162 -14.19 -16.92 -4.29
C GLY A 162 -13.83 -16.63 -5.75
N GLY A 163 -14.49 -17.28 -6.71
CA GLY A 163 -14.26 -17.06 -8.14
C GLY A 163 -14.73 -15.68 -8.60
N VAL A 164 -15.91 -15.25 -8.16
CA VAL A 164 -16.51 -13.95 -8.54
C VAL A 164 -15.73 -12.82 -7.90
N SER A 165 -15.35 -12.95 -6.62
CA SER A 165 -14.45 -12.01 -5.97
C SER A 165 -13.12 -11.86 -6.72
N LYS A 166 -12.51 -12.97 -7.14
CA LYS A 166 -11.25 -12.93 -7.90
C LYS A 166 -11.39 -12.21 -9.24
N GLU A 167 -12.46 -12.49 -9.97
CA GLU A 167 -12.78 -11.80 -11.23
C GLU A 167 -12.98 -10.29 -11.01
N PHE A 168 -13.73 -9.91 -9.98
CA PHE A 168 -13.92 -8.50 -9.59
C PHE A 168 -12.58 -7.79 -9.38
N PHE A 169 -11.67 -8.36 -8.60
CA PHE A 169 -10.34 -7.76 -8.41
C PHE A 169 -9.54 -7.66 -9.71
N GLN A 170 -9.67 -8.62 -10.62
CA GLN A 170 -8.98 -8.56 -11.91
C GLN A 170 -9.50 -7.39 -12.77
N LEU A 171 -10.83 -7.26 -12.89
CA LEU A 171 -11.46 -6.19 -13.66
C LEU A 171 -11.13 -4.81 -13.10
N VAL A 172 -11.23 -4.64 -11.78
CA VAL A 172 -10.89 -3.37 -11.11
C VAL A 172 -9.43 -2.98 -11.36
N ILE A 173 -8.51 -3.93 -11.27
CA ILE A 173 -7.07 -3.67 -11.51
C ILE A 173 -6.81 -3.36 -12.98
N GLU A 174 -7.42 -4.08 -13.91
CA GLU A 174 -7.28 -3.83 -15.35
C GLU A 174 -7.76 -2.42 -15.72
N GLU A 175 -8.89 -1.98 -15.18
CA GLU A 175 -9.46 -0.66 -15.47
C GLU A 175 -8.65 0.47 -14.84
N ILE A 176 -8.19 0.31 -13.60
CA ILE A 176 -7.45 1.36 -12.88
C ILE A 176 -6.06 1.61 -13.45
N PHE A 177 -5.40 0.55 -13.95
CA PHE A 177 -4.11 0.68 -14.63
C PHE A 177 -4.24 0.90 -16.13
N ASN A 178 -5.47 1.01 -16.66
CA ASN A 178 -5.68 1.44 -18.03
C ASN A 178 -5.17 2.89 -18.18
N PRO A 179 -4.26 3.17 -19.14
CA PRO A 179 -3.82 4.53 -19.42
C PRO A 179 -4.96 5.52 -19.69
N ASP A 180 -6.09 5.06 -20.21
CA ASP A 180 -7.28 5.87 -20.47
C ASP A 180 -7.91 6.45 -19.19
N TYR A 181 -7.77 5.74 -18.07
CA TYR A 181 -8.27 6.18 -16.76
C TYR A 181 -7.33 7.19 -16.09
N ALA A 182 -6.11 7.36 -16.63
CA ALA A 182 -5.14 8.40 -16.27
C ALA A 182 -4.78 8.53 -14.77
N MET A 183 -4.99 7.49 -13.96
CA MET A 183 -4.64 7.50 -12.53
C MET A 183 -3.18 7.12 -12.26
N PHE A 184 -2.65 6.20 -13.07
CA PHE A 184 -1.28 5.70 -12.96
C PHE A 184 -0.58 5.78 -14.32
N THR A 185 0.74 5.88 -14.26
CA THR A 185 1.62 5.77 -15.42
C THR A 185 2.53 4.58 -15.26
N MET A 186 2.83 3.91 -16.37
CA MET A 186 3.83 2.86 -16.42
C MET A 186 5.21 3.49 -16.63
N GLN A 187 6.16 3.12 -15.77
CA GLN A 187 7.54 3.51 -15.93
C GLN A 187 8.30 2.48 -16.76
N ASN A 188 8.82 2.92 -17.91
CA ASN A 188 9.36 2.01 -18.92
C ASN A 188 10.58 1.22 -18.45
N GLU A 189 11.47 1.84 -17.67
CA GLU A 189 12.74 1.23 -17.26
C GLU A 189 12.55 0.16 -16.19
N SER A 190 11.69 0.43 -15.20
CA SER A 190 11.44 -0.47 -14.07
C SER A 190 10.24 -1.39 -14.31
N GLN A 191 9.45 -1.15 -15.36
CA GLN A 191 8.17 -1.82 -15.62
C GLN A 191 7.23 -1.75 -14.40
N THR A 192 7.33 -0.66 -13.64
CA THR A 192 6.52 -0.41 -12.45
C THR A 192 5.46 0.63 -12.73
N VAL A 193 4.32 0.52 -12.05
CA VAL A 193 3.25 1.53 -12.11
C VAL A 193 3.45 2.56 -11.00
N TRP A 194 3.21 3.83 -11.31
CA TRP A 194 3.31 4.94 -10.37
C TRP A 194 2.17 5.93 -10.54
N PHE A 195 1.87 6.71 -9.50
CA PHE A 195 0.80 7.70 -9.52
C PHE A 195 1.02 8.73 -10.63
N ASN A 196 -0.01 9.00 -11.42
CA ASN A 196 0.01 10.09 -12.39
C ASN A 196 -0.08 11.44 -11.65
N PRO A 197 0.97 12.29 -11.69
CA PRO A 197 0.93 13.59 -11.01
C PRO A 197 -0.08 14.57 -11.63
N THR A 198 -0.55 14.31 -12.86
CA THR A 198 -1.53 15.14 -13.56
C THR A 198 -2.89 14.44 -13.72
N SER A 199 -3.20 13.48 -12.84
CA SER A 199 -4.51 12.83 -12.85
C SER A 199 -5.62 13.86 -12.59
N PHE A 200 -6.71 13.77 -13.36
CA PHE A 200 -7.94 14.54 -13.12
C PHE A 200 -8.93 13.80 -12.22
N GLU A 201 -8.65 12.53 -11.88
CA GLU A 201 -9.47 11.73 -11.00
C GLU A 201 -9.41 12.24 -9.56
N SER A 202 -10.50 12.01 -8.83
CA SER A 202 -10.63 12.54 -7.48
C SER A 202 -9.93 11.67 -6.43
N THR A 203 -9.80 12.20 -5.21
CA THR A 203 -9.31 11.46 -4.05
C THR A 203 -10.14 10.21 -3.74
N ALA A 204 -11.41 10.17 -4.14
CA ALA A 204 -12.30 9.02 -3.93
C ALA A 204 -11.80 7.79 -4.70
N GLN A 205 -11.42 7.93 -5.97
CA GLN A 205 -10.87 6.84 -6.79
C GLN A 205 -9.58 6.28 -6.16
N PHE A 206 -8.68 7.14 -5.70
CA PHE A 206 -7.46 6.71 -4.99
C PHE A 206 -7.77 6.02 -3.66
N THR A 207 -8.84 6.43 -2.98
CA THR A 207 -9.33 5.78 -1.76
C THR A 207 -9.89 4.39 -2.08
N LEU A 208 -10.67 4.24 -3.15
CA LEU A 208 -11.15 2.93 -3.63
C LEU A 208 -9.97 1.98 -3.87
N ILE A 209 -8.93 2.42 -4.58
CA ILE A 209 -7.75 1.59 -4.82
C ILE A 209 -7.13 1.13 -3.51
N GLY A 210 -6.98 2.03 -2.54
CA GLY A 210 -6.49 1.69 -1.21
C GLY A 210 -7.35 0.62 -0.52
N ILE A 211 -8.68 0.76 -0.59
CA ILE A 211 -9.63 -0.21 -0.04
C ILE A 211 -9.51 -1.55 -0.77
N VAL A 212 -9.47 -1.55 -2.11
CA VAL A 212 -9.36 -2.75 -2.95
C VAL A 212 -8.06 -3.50 -2.66
N LEU A 213 -6.92 -2.81 -2.60
CA LEU A 213 -5.64 -3.41 -2.21
C LEU A 213 -5.73 -4.02 -0.80
N GLY A 214 -6.34 -3.31 0.15
CA GLY A 214 -6.57 -3.79 1.51
C GLY A 214 -7.48 -5.03 1.55
N LEU A 215 -8.60 -5.03 0.82
CA LEU A 215 -9.54 -6.13 0.72
C LEU A 215 -8.90 -7.35 0.06
N ALA A 216 -8.05 -7.18 -0.95
CA ALA A 216 -7.34 -8.28 -1.58
C ALA A 216 -6.40 -8.98 -0.58
N ILE A 217 -5.61 -8.21 0.18
CA ILE A 217 -4.77 -8.75 1.26
C ILE A 217 -5.64 -9.46 2.30
N TYR A 218 -6.74 -8.83 2.71
CA TYR A 218 -7.63 -9.34 3.74
C TYR A 218 -8.33 -10.65 3.35
N ASN A 219 -8.68 -10.80 2.06
CA ASN A 219 -9.33 -11.99 1.51
C ASN A 219 -8.34 -12.99 0.89
N ASN A 220 -7.02 -12.81 1.08
CA ASN A 220 -5.96 -13.68 0.56
C ASN A 220 -5.98 -13.83 -0.97
N ILE A 221 -6.20 -12.71 -1.66
CA ILE A 221 -6.22 -12.59 -3.12
C ILE A 221 -4.95 -11.86 -3.55
N ILE A 222 -4.18 -12.51 -4.43
CA ILE A 222 -2.96 -11.93 -5.00
C ILE A 222 -3.35 -11.09 -6.21
N LEU A 223 -2.93 -9.82 -6.20
CA LEU A 223 -3.13 -8.89 -7.31
C LEU A 223 -1.86 -8.82 -8.15
N ALA A 224 -2.03 -8.77 -9.47
CA ALA A 224 -0.93 -8.62 -10.42
C ALA A 224 -0.56 -7.13 -10.58
N VAL A 225 -0.09 -6.51 -9.49
CA VAL A 225 0.34 -5.10 -9.48
C VAL A 225 1.84 -5.01 -9.22
N ASN A 226 2.54 -4.21 -10.03
CA ASN A 226 3.98 -4.03 -9.89
C ASN A 226 4.31 -2.60 -9.46
N PHE A 227 4.27 -2.36 -8.15
CA PHE A 227 4.64 -1.06 -7.58
C PHE A 227 6.12 -1.04 -7.15
N PRO A 228 6.80 0.11 -7.25
CA PRO A 228 8.15 0.25 -6.70
C PRO A 228 8.12 0.20 -5.16
N MET A 229 9.22 -0.23 -4.54
CA MET A 229 9.31 -0.42 -3.07
C MET A 229 8.94 0.81 -2.25
N VAL A 230 9.16 2.00 -2.81
CA VAL A 230 8.79 3.28 -2.19
C VAL A 230 7.29 3.38 -1.88
N LEU A 231 6.41 2.72 -2.64
CA LEU A 231 4.98 2.68 -2.31
C LEU A 231 4.76 2.07 -0.93
N TYR A 232 5.32 0.88 -0.69
CA TYR A 232 5.14 0.17 0.57
C TYR A 232 5.75 0.95 1.74
N ARG A 233 6.88 1.64 1.52
CA ARG A 233 7.45 2.55 2.52
C ARG A 233 6.50 3.71 2.85
N LYS A 234 5.84 4.29 1.84
CA LYS A 234 4.82 5.34 2.03
C LYS A 234 3.60 4.84 2.78
N LEU A 235 3.14 3.61 2.51
CA LEU A 235 2.06 2.97 3.27
C LEU A 235 2.43 2.74 4.74
N MET A 236 3.72 2.56 5.04
CA MET A 236 4.26 2.49 6.41
C MET A 236 4.55 3.88 7.03
N GLY A 237 4.09 4.97 6.40
CA GLY A 237 4.25 6.34 6.91
C GLY A 237 5.61 6.98 6.64
N ARG A 238 6.46 6.38 5.79
CA ARG A 238 7.76 6.97 5.42
C ARG A 238 7.66 7.84 4.18
N LYS A 239 8.42 8.93 4.15
CA LYS A 239 8.60 9.72 2.93
C LYS A 239 9.53 8.98 1.96
N GLY A 240 9.35 9.25 0.66
CA GLY A 240 10.32 8.86 -0.35
C GLY A 240 11.64 9.60 -0.13
N SER A 241 12.75 8.95 -0.45
CA SER A 241 14.10 9.47 -0.39
C SER A 241 14.77 9.40 -1.77
N PHE A 242 15.90 10.07 -1.95
CA PHE A 242 16.72 9.95 -3.16
C PHE A 242 16.99 8.49 -3.58
N GLU A 243 17.35 7.63 -2.62
CA GLU A 243 17.61 6.21 -2.87
C GLU A 243 16.37 5.43 -3.34
N ASP A 244 15.14 5.93 -3.18
CA ASP A 244 13.95 5.27 -3.73
C ASP A 244 13.87 5.38 -5.26
N LEU A 245 14.58 6.35 -5.84
CA LEU A 245 14.61 6.53 -7.29
C LEU A 245 15.28 5.35 -7.99
N VAL A 246 16.15 4.60 -7.32
CA VAL A 246 16.83 3.43 -7.93
C VAL A 246 15.83 2.36 -8.38
N ASP A 247 14.75 2.17 -7.62
CA ASP A 247 13.72 1.16 -7.91
C ASP A 247 12.64 1.70 -8.86
N TRP A 248 12.35 3.01 -8.78
CA TRP A 248 11.33 3.64 -9.60
C TRP A 248 11.88 4.13 -10.94
N ASN A 249 12.82 5.07 -10.94
CA ASN A 249 13.40 5.67 -12.14
C ASN A 249 14.95 5.64 -12.08
N PRO A 250 15.57 4.51 -12.50
CA PRO A 250 17.02 4.31 -12.44
C PRO A 250 17.82 5.34 -13.23
N ILE A 251 17.25 5.87 -14.32
CA ILE A 251 17.89 6.90 -15.16
C ILE A 251 17.97 8.20 -14.37
N LEU A 252 16.85 8.66 -13.80
CA LEU A 252 16.82 9.88 -13.00
C LEU A 252 17.74 9.76 -11.78
N TYR A 253 17.72 8.61 -11.09
CA TYR A 253 18.66 8.33 -10.01
C TYR A 253 20.11 8.49 -10.46
N SER A 254 20.48 7.86 -11.58
CA SER A 254 21.86 7.90 -12.09
C SER A 254 22.30 9.30 -12.49
N SER A 255 21.44 10.08 -13.16
CA SER A 255 21.73 11.46 -13.55
C SER A 255 21.91 12.39 -12.35
N LEU A 256 21.02 12.30 -11.36
CA LEU A 256 21.13 13.07 -10.12
C LEU A 256 22.34 12.65 -9.29
N LYS A 257 22.64 11.34 -9.25
CA LYS A 257 23.83 10.81 -8.58
C LYS A 257 25.12 11.33 -9.20
N GLN A 258 25.20 11.35 -10.54
CA GLN A 258 26.35 11.92 -11.25
C GLN A 258 26.54 13.40 -10.91
N MET A 259 25.46 14.18 -10.82
CA MET A 259 25.54 15.59 -10.42
C MET A 259 25.98 15.75 -8.95
N LEU A 260 25.47 14.90 -8.05
CA LEU A 260 25.86 14.89 -6.64
C LEU A 260 27.35 14.53 -6.46
N GLU A 261 27.84 13.54 -7.20
CA GLU A 261 29.22 13.05 -7.15
C GLU A 261 30.20 13.92 -7.95
N PHE A 262 29.72 14.90 -8.72
CA PHE A 262 30.57 15.80 -9.48
C PHE A 262 31.32 16.77 -8.55
N GLU A 263 32.66 16.71 -8.54
CA GLU A 263 33.52 17.47 -7.62
C GLU A 263 34.09 18.76 -8.24
N ASP A 264 34.11 18.87 -9.57
CA ASP A 264 34.74 20.00 -10.25
C ASP A 264 33.94 21.31 -10.06
N ALA A 265 34.66 22.44 -10.02
CA ALA A 265 34.08 23.75 -9.71
C ALA A 265 33.11 24.26 -10.79
N ASP A 266 33.13 23.68 -11.99
CA ASP A 266 32.36 24.03 -13.16
C ASP A 266 31.01 23.27 -13.27
N LEU A 267 30.50 22.71 -12.17
CA LEU A 267 29.21 22.00 -12.13
C LEU A 267 28.07 22.77 -12.82
N GLU A 268 28.01 24.08 -12.56
CA GLU A 268 26.99 24.96 -13.15
C GLU A 268 27.09 25.00 -14.69
N GLU A 269 28.31 25.06 -15.24
CA GLU A 269 28.56 25.11 -16.68
C GLU A 269 28.35 23.75 -17.36
N VAL A 270 28.69 22.66 -16.66
CA VAL A 270 28.57 21.29 -17.18
C VAL A 270 27.12 20.83 -17.23
N PHE A 271 26.36 21.04 -16.15
CA PHE A 271 24.99 20.52 -16.03
C PHE A 271 23.93 21.54 -16.48
N MET A 272 24.20 22.84 -16.35
CA MET A 272 23.30 23.94 -16.69
C MET A 272 21.86 23.74 -16.16
N GLN A 273 21.75 23.22 -14.94
CA GLN A 273 20.47 23.00 -14.28
C GLN A 273 20.15 24.14 -13.31
N THR A 274 18.85 24.38 -13.13
CA THR A 274 18.32 25.31 -12.13
C THR A 274 17.39 24.58 -11.17
N PHE A 275 16.88 25.26 -10.15
CA PHE A 275 15.84 24.71 -9.26
C PHE A 275 14.45 24.63 -9.91
N ARG A 276 14.37 24.65 -11.25
CA ARG A 276 13.14 24.39 -12.01
C ARG A 276 13.25 23.05 -12.71
N ILE A 277 12.26 22.19 -12.47
CA ILE A 277 12.12 20.93 -13.20
C ILE A 277 11.04 21.03 -14.26
N SER A 278 11.09 20.12 -15.22
CA SER A 278 10.06 19.96 -16.23
C SER A 278 9.63 18.50 -16.30
N TYR A 279 8.34 18.27 -16.45
CA TYR A 279 7.77 16.94 -16.69
C TYR A 279 6.66 17.03 -17.73
N GLN A 280 6.38 15.92 -18.39
CA GLN A 280 5.29 15.83 -19.37
C GLN A 280 4.02 15.33 -18.69
N ASP A 281 2.89 15.94 -19.03
CA ASP A 281 1.59 15.37 -18.71
C ASP A 281 1.23 14.21 -19.68
N VAL A 282 0.08 13.58 -19.44
CA VAL A 282 -0.43 12.49 -20.29
C VAL A 282 -0.75 12.90 -21.73
N PHE A 283 -0.86 14.21 -22.02
CA PHE A 283 -1.09 14.75 -23.36
C PHE A 283 0.22 15.20 -24.04
N GLY A 284 1.37 15.02 -23.39
CA GLY A 284 2.69 15.43 -23.88
C GLY A 284 3.01 16.90 -23.67
N THR A 285 2.18 17.65 -22.92
CA THR A 285 2.44 19.05 -22.57
C THR A 285 3.57 19.12 -21.55
N ILE A 286 4.55 19.99 -21.81
CA ILE A 286 5.64 20.22 -20.87
C ILE A 286 5.16 21.19 -19.77
N ILE A 287 5.10 20.69 -18.54
CA ILE A 287 4.81 21.47 -17.34
C ILE A 287 6.13 21.80 -16.66
N ASN A 288 6.30 23.07 -16.28
CA ASN A 288 7.45 23.53 -15.51
C ASN A 288 7.04 23.73 -14.05
N TYR A 289 7.90 23.32 -13.12
CA TYR A 289 7.68 23.47 -11.69
C TYR A 289 8.95 23.95 -10.98
N ASP A 290 8.82 25.07 -10.27
CA ASP A 290 9.91 25.64 -9.48
C ASP A 290 9.97 24.95 -8.10
N LEU A 291 11.07 24.25 -7.82
CA LEU A 291 11.32 23.55 -6.54
C LEU A 291 11.59 24.52 -5.37
N LYS A 292 11.99 25.76 -5.68
CA LYS A 292 12.19 26.88 -4.77
C LYS A 292 11.56 28.13 -5.37
N ASP A 293 11.25 29.15 -4.56
CA ASP A 293 10.76 30.42 -5.10
C ASP A 293 11.76 30.99 -6.13
N LYS A 294 11.26 31.30 -7.34
CA LYS A 294 12.07 31.71 -8.51
C LYS A 294 13.16 30.70 -8.88
N GLY A 295 12.79 29.41 -8.85
CA GLY A 295 13.69 28.29 -9.13
C GLY A 295 14.35 28.38 -10.51
N ASP A 296 13.69 29.00 -11.48
CA ASP A 296 14.21 29.28 -12.82
C ASP A 296 15.50 30.13 -12.84
N LYS A 297 15.73 30.94 -11.81
CA LYS A 297 16.87 31.85 -11.69
C LYS A 297 17.94 31.38 -10.71
N ILE A 298 17.72 30.26 -10.02
CA ILE A 298 18.64 29.73 -9.03
C ILE A 298 19.39 28.57 -9.69
N PRO A 299 20.65 28.76 -10.13
CA PRO A 299 21.46 27.68 -10.67
C PRO A 299 21.78 26.64 -9.60
N VAL A 300 21.92 25.39 -10.04
CA VAL A 300 22.47 24.33 -9.19
C VAL A 300 24.00 24.46 -9.17
N THR A 301 24.55 24.56 -7.98
CA THR A 301 25.98 24.78 -7.72
C THR A 301 26.51 23.75 -6.72
N GLN A 302 27.82 23.73 -6.51
CA GLN A 302 28.45 22.85 -5.51
C GLN A 302 27.90 23.06 -4.08
N GLU A 303 27.43 24.27 -3.76
CA GLU A 303 26.94 24.62 -2.42
C GLU A 303 25.50 24.16 -2.18
N ASN A 304 24.70 23.99 -3.24
CA ASN A 304 23.26 23.80 -3.12
C ASN A 304 22.74 22.50 -3.77
N LYS A 305 23.62 21.65 -4.30
CA LYS A 305 23.26 20.39 -4.96
C LYS A 305 22.63 19.33 -4.04
N TYR A 306 22.61 19.54 -2.72
CA TYR A 306 22.10 18.63 -1.70
C TYR A 306 20.68 18.97 -1.22
#